data_AF-R7ZQS6-F1
#
_entry.id   AF-R7ZQS6-F1
#
_cell.length_a   1.000
_cell.length_b   1.000
_cell.length_c   1.000
_cell.angle_alpha   90.00
_cell.angle_beta   90.00
_cell.angle_gamma   90.00
#
_symmetry.space_group_name_H-M   'P 1'
#
loop_
_entity.id
_entity.type
_entity.pdbx_description
1 polymer ?
#
loop_
_entity_poly.entity_id
_entity_poly.type
_entity_poly.pdbx_seq_one_letter_code
_entity_poly.pdbx_strand_id
1 'polypeptide(L)'
;MFKYLDREKIFHFFEEEEMVSEMLGLILATNIRELKNLKSIYDSGDYERLRKTCHKSKPTMLYLGSTYLRDELEQVERNIPEKFEDLYPPFLDKIAELEAEIGDFLREISNE
;
A
#
# COMPACT_ATOMS: atom_id res chain seq x y z
N MET A 1 -5.39 -17.75 2.34
CA MET A 1 -6.19 -16.75 1.61
C MET A 1 -5.83 -15.40 2.16
N PHE A 2 -5.34 -14.50 1.31
CA PHE A 2 -4.93 -13.16 1.70
C PHE A 2 -6.16 -12.28 1.95
N LYS A 3 -6.05 -11.36 2.92
CA LYS A 3 -7.09 -10.41 3.31
C LYS A 3 -7.13 -9.20 2.39
N TYR A 4 -5.95 -8.75 1.93
CA TYR A 4 -5.81 -7.53 1.15
C TYR A 4 -5.34 -7.77 -0.28
N LEU A 5 -4.72 -8.91 -0.56
CA LEU A 5 -4.22 -9.26 -1.89
C LEU A 5 -5.23 -10.10 -2.68
N ASP A 6 -5.37 -9.78 -3.96
CA ASP A 6 -6.07 -10.60 -4.94
C ASP A 6 -5.06 -11.15 -5.95
N ARG A 7 -4.83 -12.47 -5.89
CA ARG A 7 -3.89 -13.18 -6.77
C ARG A 7 -4.24 -12.98 -8.24
N GLU A 8 -5.51 -13.15 -8.62
CA GLU A 8 -5.93 -13.04 -10.02
C GLU A 8 -5.70 -11.63 -10.55
N LYS A 9 -5.96 -10.60 -9.74
CA LYS A 9 -5.69 -9.20 -10.12
C LYS A 9 -4.21 -8.93 -10.27
N ILE A 10 -3.38 -9.42 -9.34
CA ILE A 10 -1.93 -9.24 -9.39
C ILE A 10 -1.36 -9.85 -10.68
N PHE A 11 -1.73 -11.10 -10.99
CA PHE A 11 -1.31 -11.76 -12.23
C PHE A 11 -1.93 -11.15 -13.48
N HIS A 12 -3.12 -10.55 -13.40
CA HIS A 12 -3.68 -9.80 -14.52
C HIS A 12 -2.86 -8.55 -14.87
N PHE A 13 -2.27 -7.88 -13.87
CA PHE A 13 -1.48 -6.66 -14.09
C PHE A 13 -0.02 -6.92 -14.47
N PHE A 14 0.58 -7.97 -13.89
CA PHE A 14 2.02 -8.25 -14.04
C PHE A 14 2.32 -9.50 -14.86
N GLU A 15 1.29 -10.22 -15.31
CA GLU A 15 1.34 -11.34 -16.25
C GLU A 15 2.08 -12.60 -15.76
N GLU A 16 3.39 -12.51 -15.52
CA GLU A 16 4.27 -13.66 -15.21
C GLU A 16 4.90 -13.56 -13.81
N GLU A 17 5.25 -14.69 -13.21
CA GLU A 17 5.74 -14.78 -11.82
C GLU A 17 7.00 -13.97 -11.55
N GLU A 18 7.92 -13.89 -12.52
CA GLU A 18 9.13 -13.08 -12.43
C GLU A 18 8.76 -11.59 -12.29
N MET A 19 7.88 -11.09 -13.16
CA MET A 19 7.43 -9.71 -13.11
C MET A 19 6.59 -9.42 -11.87
N VAL A 20 5.73 -10.35 -11.44
CA VAL A 20 5.01 -10.24 -10.16
C VAL A 20 6.00 -10.08 -9.01
N SER A 21 7.04 -10.91 -8.97
CA SER A 21 8.05 -10.88 -7.90
C SER A 21 8.81 -9.55 -7.87
N GLU A 22 9.27 -9.08 -9.03
CA GLU A 22 9.98 -7.81 -9.16
C GLU A 22 9.09 -6.63 -8.73
N MET A 23 7.84 -6.59 -9.21
CA MET A 23 6.92 -5.49 -8.94
C MET A 23 6.49 -5.45 -7.49
N LEU A 24 6.20 -6.60 -6.87
CA LEU A 24 5.89 -6.67 -5.44
C LEU A 24 7.11 -6.30 -4.58
N GLY A 25 8.31 -6.71 -4.98
CA GLY A 25 9.57 -6.28 -4.34
C GLY A 25 9.76 -4.76 -4.39
N LEU A 26 9.50 -4.14 -5.53
CA LEU A 26 9.55 -2.68 -5.68
C LEU A 26 8.49 -1.98 -4.82
N ILE A 27 7.27 -2.52 -4.76
CA ILE A 27 6.17 -2.01 -3.93
C ILE A 27 6.55 -2.02 -2.45
N LEU A 28 7.16 -3.10 -1.96
CA LEU A 28 7.67 -3.20 -0.59
C LEU A 28 8.77 -2.15 -0.32
N ALA A 29 9.75 -2.05 -1.22
CA ALA A 29 10.89 -1.15 -1.05
C ALA A 29 10.53 0.35 -1.13
N THR A 30 9.45 0.67 -1.84
CA THR A 30 9.01 2.04 -2.12
C THR A 30 7.67 2.35 -1.47
N ASN A 31 6.57 1.95 -2.09
CA ASN A 31 5.22 2.37 -1.73
C ASN A 31 4.85 2.07 -0.28
N ILE A 32 5.07 0.83 0.17
CA ILE A 32 4.77 0.42 1.55
C ILE A 32 5.62 1.21 2.55
N ARG A 33 6.92 1.37 2.27
CA ARG A 33 7.83 2.17 3.09
C ARG A 33 7.40 3.64 3.17
N GLU A 34 6.96 4.23 2.06
CA GLU A 34 6.46 5.61 2.04
C GLU A 34 5.17 5.76 2.86
N LEU A 35 4.22 4.84 2.71
CA LEU A 35 2.98 4.81 3.49
C LEU A 35 3.23 4.64 4.98
N LYS A 36 4.26 3.87 5.38
CA LYS A 36 4.70 3.74 6.78
C LYS A 36 5.38 4.99 7.34
N ASN A 37 5.76 5.94 6.49
CA ASN A 37 6.46 7.16 6.88
C ASN A 37 5.62 8.45 6.74
N LEU A 38 4.30 8.33 6.51
CA LEU A 38 3.43 9.50 6.35
C LEU A 38 3.44 10.40 7.60
N LYS A 39 3.55 9.82 8.81
CA LYS A 39 3.64 10.59 10.05
C LYS A 39 4.81 11.58 10.05
N SER A 40 5.98 11.18 9.53
CA SER A 40 7.13 12.08 9.46
C SER A 40 6.89 13.28 8.53
N ILE A 41 6.09 13.10 7.46
CA ILE A 41 5.72 14.19 6.54
C ILE A 41 4.66 15.08 7.18
N TYR A 42 3.71 14.48 7.90
CA TYR A 42 2.70 15.22 8.67
C TYR A 42 3.37 16.12 9.72
N ASP A 43 4.32 15.58 10.49
CA ASP A 43 5.04 16.30 11.54
C ASP A 43 5.88 17.47 11.01
N SER A 44 6.32 17.41 9.75
CA SER A 44 7.01 18.52 9.11
C SER A 44 6.07 19.64 8.62
N GLY A 45 4.75 19.45 8.72
CA GLY A 45 3.73 20.38 8.22
C GLY A 45 3.59 20.42 6.69
N ASP A 46 4.25 19.52 5.95
CA ASP A 46 4.21 19.49 4.49
C ASP A 46 3.00 18.70 3.98
N TYR A 47 1.81 19.27 4.20
CA TYR A 47 0.54 18.63 3.88
C TYR A 47 0.30 18.48 2.37
N GLU A 48 0.94 19.30 1.54
CA GLU A 48 0.86 19.14 0.08
C GLU A 48 1.62 17.88 -0.35
N ARG A 49 2.84 17.69 0.13
CA ARG A 49 3.60 16.47 -0.11
C ARG A 49 2.89 15.25 0.46
N LEU A 50 2.34 15.34 1.67
CA LEU A 50 1.59 14.25 2.29
C LEU A 50 0.42 13.78 1.40
N ARG A 51 -0.41 14.71 0.91
CA ARG A 51 -1.51 14.39 -0.01
C ARG A 51 -1.01 13.79 -1.33
N LYS A 52 0.09 14.33 -1.89
CA LYS A 52 0.71 13.77 -3.10
C LYS A 52 1.19 12.34 -2.90
N THR A 53 1.79 12.03 -1.74
CA THR A 53 2.24 10.66 -1.42
C THR A 53 1.05 9.70 -1.30
N CYS A 54 -0.04 10.11 -0.64
CA CYS A 54 -1.27 9.30 -0.60
C CYS A 54 -1.84 9.08 -2.01
N HIS A 55 -1.98 10.14 -2.81
CA HIS A 55 -2.54 10.07 -4.15
C HIS A 55 -1.77 9.13 -5.08
N LYS A 56 -0.43 9.24 -5.07
CA LYS A 56 0.45 8.39 -5.89
C LYS A 56 0.44 6.92 -5.48
N SER A 57 0.05 6.62 -4.24
CA SER A 57 0.02 5.26 -3.71
C SER A 57 -1.31 4.53 -3.97
N LYS A 58 -2.38 5.25 -4.30
CA LYS A 58 -3.69 4.66 -4.61
C LYS A 58 -3.65 3.67 -5.79
N PRO A 59 -3.00 3.95 -6.94
CA PRO A 59 -2.91 2.98 -8.02
C PRO A 59 -2.23 1.69 -7.60
N THR A 60 -1.22 1.76 -6.73
CA THR A 60 -0.54 0.58 -6.20
C THR A 60 -1.50 -0.35 -5.48
N MET A 61 -2.42 0.19 -4.67
CA MET A 61 -3.43 -0.63 -3.99
C MET A 61 -4.36 -1.34 -4.99
N LEU A 62 -4.66 -0.72 -6.14
CA LEU A 62 -5.46 -1.36 -7.20
C LEU A 62 -4.72 -2.49 -7.89
N TYR A 63 -3.41 -2.37 -8.12
CA TYR A 63 -2.59 -3.45 -8.67
C TYR A 63 -2.56 -4.68 -7.77
N LEU A 64 -2.62 -4.45 -6.45
CA LEU A 64 -2.71 -5.52 -5.44
C LEU A 64 -4.12 -6.10 -5.29
N GLY A 65 -5.12 -5.54 -6.01
CA GLY A 65 -6.53 -5.89 -5.87
C GLY A 65 -7.22 -5.31 -4.62
N SER A 66 -6.52 -4.50 -3.84
CA SER A 66 -7.00 -3.97 -2.57
C SER A 66 -7.81 -2.67 -2.74
N THR A 67 -9.04 -2.79 -3.23
CA THR A 67 -9.93 -1.61 -3.37
C THR A 67 -10.25 -0.99 -2.02
N TYR A 68 -10.39 -1.81 -0.98
CA TYR A 68 -10.63 -1.36 0.38
C TYR A 68 -9.49 -0.45 0.90
N LEU A 69 -8.23 -0.89 0.80
CA LEU A 69 -7.09 -0.07 1.24
C LEU A 69 -6.92 1.19 0.37
N ARG A 70 -7.26 1.13 -0.92
CA ARG A 70 -7.33 2.32 -1.77
C ARG A 70 -8.29 3.35 -1.20
N ASP A 71 -9.50 2.92 -0.85
CA ASP A 71 -10.56 3.81 -0.36
C ASP A 71 -10.22 4.38 1.02
N GLU A 72 -9.59 3.59 1.90
CA GLU A 72 -9.11 4.11 3.20
C GLU A 72 -7.99 5.13 3.03
N LEU A 73 -7.04 4.88 2.12
CA LEU A 73 -6.00 5.84 1.79
C LEU A 73 -6.59 7.13 1.20
N GLU A 74 -7.68 7.03 0.42
CA GLU A 74 -8.44 8.18 -0.06
C GLU A 74 -9.12 8.95 1.07
N GLN A 75 -9.63 8.26 2.09
CA GLN A 75 -10.16 8.91 3.29
C GLN A 75 -9.05 9.63 4.07
N VAL A 76 -7.89 9.01 4.25
CA VAL A 76 -6.73 9.69 4.86
C VAL A 76 -6.38 10.95 4.06
N GLU A 77 -6.22 10.84 2.74
CA GLU A 77 -5.86 11.96 1.86
C GLU A 77 -6.82 13.16 1.99
N ARG A 78 -8.12 12.89 1.95
CA ARG A 78 -9.17 13.93 1.96
C ARG A 78 -9.33 14.64 3.30
N ASN A 79 -8.87 14.03 4.39
CA ASN A 79 -9.01 14.57 5.74
C ASN A 79 -7.67 15.04 6.33
N ILE A 80 -6.66 15.29 5.49
CA ILE A 80 -5.44 15.98 5.91
C ILE A 80 -5.71 17.50 5.95
N PRO A 81 -5.27 18.22 7.01
CA PRO A 81 -4.65 17.69 8.23
C PRO A 81 -5.66 17.24 9.32
N GLU A 82 -6.94 17.60 9.19
CA GLU A 82 -7.92 17.66 10.29
C GLU A 82 -8.16 16.34 11.03
N LYS A 83 -8.09 15.20 10.35
CA LYS A 83 -8.32 13.87 10.95
C LYS A 83 -7.18 12.90 10.69
N PHE A 84 -6.02 13.38 10.27
CA PHE A 84 -4.89 12.51 9.95
C PHE A 84 -4.49 11.64 11.15
N GLU A 85 -4.38 12.24 12.34
CA GLU A 85 -4.00 11.54 13.57
C GLU A 85 -5.02 10.46 14.00
N ASP A 86 -6.29 10.59 13.59
CA ASP A 86 -7.33 9.59 13.87
C ASP A 86 -7.35 8.46 12.83
N LEU A 87 -7.14 8.81 11.55
CA LEU A 87 -7.29 7.90 10.42
C LEU A 87 -6.00 7.15 10.07
N TYR A 88 -4.83 7.74 10.31
CA TYR A 88 -3.55 7.17 9.91
C TYR A 88 -3.14 5.96 10.77
N PRO A 89 -3.22 5.97 12.11
CA PRO A 89 -2.83 4.79 12.90
C PRO A 89 -3.56 3.49 12.51
N PRO A 90 -4.90 3.44 12.39
CA PRO A 90 -5.58 2.21 11.98
C PRO A 90 -5.30 1.85 10.52
N PHE A 91 -4.98 2.82 9.66
CA PHE A 91 -4.54 2.54 8.29
C PHE A 91 -3.12 1.93 8.28
N LEU A 92 -2.22 2.44 9.12
CA LEU A 92 -0.84 1.95 9.25
C LEU A 92 -0.78 0.49 9.67
N ASP A 93 -1.64 0.07 10.61
CA ASP A 93 -1.73 -1.33 11.03
C ASP A 93 -2.07 -2.24 9.85
N LYS A 94 -2.98 -1.81 8.98
CA LYS A 94 -3.37 -2.58 7.79
C LYS A 94 -2.29 -2.59 6.71
N ILE A 95 -1.51 -1.51 6.60
CA ILE A 95 -0.32 -1.50 5.74
C ILE A 95 0.75 -2.46 6.25
N ALA A 96 0.91 -2.62 7.57
CA ALA A 96 1.80 -3.62 8.14
C ALA A 96 1.30 -5.06 7.89
N GLU A 97 -0.02 -5.29 7.98
CA GLU A 97 -0.62 -6.56 7.57
C GLU A 97 -0.40 -6.84 6.07
N LEU A 98 -0.64 -5.86 5.20
CA LEU A 98 -0.39 -5.97 3.76
C LEU A 98 1.07 -6.29 3.45
N GLU A 99 2.02 -5.65 4.13
CA GLU A 99 3.46 -5.92 3.97
C GLU A 99 3.79 -7.39 4.26
N ALA A 100 3.22 -7.94 5.34
CA ALA A 100 3.38 -9.35 5.68
C ALA A 100 2.74 -10.26 4.63
N GLU A 101 1.53 -9.93 4.16
CA GLU A 101 0.85 -10.70 3.11
C GLU A 101 1.62 -10.72 1.79
N ILE A 102 2.23 -9.59 1.39
CA ILE A 102 3.08 -9.55 0.19
C ILE A 102 4.30 -10.46 0.39
N GLY A 103 4.91 -10.45 1.57
CA GLY A 103 6.02 -11.35 1.89
C GLY A 103 5.64 -12.83 1.88
N ASP A 104 4.45 -13.16 2.34
CA ASP A 104 3.88 -14.52 2.28
C ASP A 104 3.60 -14.92 0.82
N PHE A 105 2.97 -14.04 0.05
CA PHE A 105 2.67 -14.25 -1.37
C PHE A 105 3.94 -14.51 -2.19
N LEU A 106 4.98 -13.71 -2.00
CA LEU A 106 6.28 -13.89 -2.66
C LEU A 106 6.91 -15.26 -2.32
N ARG A 107 6.77 -15.71 -1.07
CA ARG A 107 7.24 -17.04 -0.66
C ARG A 107 6.41 -18.17 -1.26
N GLU A 108 5.10 -17.99 -1.44
CA GLU A 108 4.26 -18.99 -2.11
C GLU A 108 4.71 -19.19 -3.56
N ILE A 109 4.89 -18.11 -4.32
CA ILE A 109 5.25 -18.21 -5.75
C ILE A 109 6.72 -18.57 -6.00
N SER A 110 7.61 -18.39 -5.01
CA SER A 110 9.04 -18.77 -5.14
C SER A 110 9.32 -20.23 -4.79
N ASN A 111 8.35 -20.95 -4.19
CA ASN A 111 8.50 -22.34 -3.74
C ASN A 111 7.71 -23.34 -4.62
N GLU A 112 7.18 -22.89 -5.76
CA GLU A 112 6.64 -23.75 -6.84
C GLU A 112 7.72 -23.96 -7.93
#